data_AF-G3B1S6-F1
#
_entry.id   AF-G3B1S6-F1
#
_cell.length_a   1.000
_cell.length_b   1.000
_cell.length_c   1.000
_cell.angle_alpha   90.00
_cell.angle_beta   90.00
_cell.angle_gamma   90.00
#
_symmetry.space_group_name_H-M   'P 1'
#
loop_
_entity.id
_entity.type
_entity.pdbx_description
1 polymer ?
#
loop_
_entity_poly.entity_id
_entity_poly.type
_entity_poly.pdbx_seq_one_letter_code
_entity_poly.pdbx_strand_id
1 'polypeptide(L)'
;MRSTEAFFKVLVFGVVITYLWIAPYTKVEESFNLQAIHDILNYGIFPSSQIELYDHKSFPGVVPRTFIGSLLISTAAMPIIKGLQFFGINLLEGDQSNLQLLVRLLIGVANVHSFNNLATSVNKIDFQARKNKRPSHIGTCYLLLLLSQFHILFYASRPLPNFIALPFFNFGLSKI
;
A
#
# COMPACT_ATOMS: atom_id res chain seq x y z
N MET A 1 -16.30 -5.28 -23.11
CA MET A 1 -16.55 -4.52 -21.87
C MET A 1 -15.73 -4.98 -20.66
N ARG A 2 -15.58 -6.28 -20.36
CA ARG A 2 -14.58 -6.72 -19.35
C ARG A 2 -13.16 -6.20 -19.66
N SER A 3 -12.82 -6.09 -20.94
CA SER A 3 -11.53 -5.58 -21.42
C SER A 3 -11.30 -4.08 -21.12
N THR A 4 -12.33 -3.22 -21.20
CA THR A 4 -12.17 -1.78 -20.94
C THR A 4 -11.96 -1.49 -19.45
N GLU A 5 -12.71 -2.16 -18.58
CA GLU A 5 -12.51 -2.04 -17.14
C GLU A 5 -11.15 -2.60 -16.72
N ALA A 6 -10.74 -3.75 -17.28
CA ALA A 6 -9.42 -4.31 -17.04
C ALA A 6 -8.29 -3.35 -17.44
N PHE A 7 -8.43 -2.67 -18.58
CA PHE A 7 -7.49 -1.62 -19.00
C PHE A 7 -7.36 -0.51 -17.94
N PHE A 8 -8.47 0.03 -17.43
CA PHE A 8 -8.42 1.08 -16.40
C PHE A 8 -7.82 0.60 -15.07
N LYS A 9 -8.07 -0.65 -14.67
CA LYS A 9 -7.45 -1.25 -13.47
C LYS A 9 -5.93 -1.33 -13.60
N VAL A 10 -5.43 -1.73 -14.77
CA VAL A 10 -3.99 -1.76 -15.07
C VAL A 10 -3.43 -0.34 -15.14
N LEU A 11 -4.17 0.60 -15.72
CA LEU A 11 -3.75 2.00 -15.78
C LEU A 11 -3.60 2.61 -14.38
N VAL A 12 -4.55 2.37 -13.47
CA VAL A 12 -4.46 2.78 -12.06
C VAL A 12 -3.19 2.24 -11.42
N PHE A 13 -2.89 0.95 -11.61
CA PHE A 13 -1.65 0.36 -11.12
C PHE A 13 -0.42 1.06 -11.69
N GLY A 14 -0.37 1.25 -13.02
CA GLY A 14 0.73 1.92 -13.70
C GLY A 14 0.97 3.35 -13.19
N VAL A 15 -0.09 4.11 -12.90
CA VAL A 15 0.02 5.47 -12.34
C VAL A 15 0.61 5.44 -10.93
N VAL A 16 0.18 4.52 -10.05
CA VAL A 16 0.75 4.37 -8.70
C VAL A 16 2.24 4.00 -8.78
N ILE A 17 2.60 3.08 -9.66
CA ILE A 17 4.00 2.71 -9.90
C ILE A 17 4.80 3.92 -10.43
N THR A 18 4.25 4.67 -11.37
CA THR A 18 4.89 5.89 -11.88
C THR A 18 5.18 6.88 -10.75
N TYR A 19 4.21 7.15 -9.87
CA TYR A 19 4.42 8.03 -8.71
C TYR A 19 5.46 7.50 -7.73
N LEU A 20 5.50 6.17 -7.53
CA LEU A 20 6.50 5.53 -6.68
C LEU A 20 7.93 5.77 -7.20
N TRP A 21 8.13 5.68 -8.52
CA TRP A 21 9.45 5.88 -9.14
C TRP A 21 9.87 7.35 -9.22
N ILE A 22 8.98 8.25 -9.63
CA ILE A 22 9.35 9.67 -9.83
C ILE A 22 9.50 10.46 -8.52
N ALA A 23 8.93 9.97 -7.43
CA ALA A 23 8.95 10.66 -6.13
C ALA A 23 9.54 9.77 -5.02
N PRO A 24 10.82 9.39 -5.13
CA PRO A 24 11.47 8.44 -4.22
C PRO A 24 11.66 9.00 -2.81
N TYR A 25 11.70 10.31 -2.64
CA TYR A 25 11.93 10.94 -1.34
C TYR A 25 10.73 10.84 -0.39
N THR A 26 11.02 10.79 0.90
CA THR A 26 10.06 10.64 1.99
C THR A 26 9.61 12.00 2.49
N LYS A 27 8.32 12.11 2.80
CA LYS A 27 7.83 13.24 3.58
C LYS A 27 7.97 12.97 5.07
N VAL A 28 7.94 14.03 5.87
CA VAL A 28 8.06 13.95 7.34
C VAL A 28 6.93 13.12 7.96
N GLU A 29 5.74 13.12 7.38
CA GLU A 29 4.61 12.35 7.90
C GLU A 29 4.79 10.84 7.73
N GLU A 30 5.58 10.42 6.74
CA GLU A 30 5.88 9.02 6.42
C GLU A 30 6.96 8.42 7.32
N SER A 31 7.82 9.26 7.89
CA SER A 31 9.04 8.83 8.60
C SER A 31 8.72 7.84 9.72
N PHE A 32 7.67 8.09 10.50
CA PHE A 32 7.34 7.23 11.63
C PHE A 32 7.11 5.77 11.22
N ASN A 33 6.23 5.52 10.25
CA ASN A 33 5.93 4.15 9.82
C ASN A 33 7.11 3.56 9.06
N LEU A 34 7.80 4.37 8.25
CA LEU A 34 8.95 3.91 7.50
C LEU A 34 10.07 3.42 8.42
N GLN A 35 10.44 4.22 9.42
CA GLN A 35 11.45 3.84 10.41
C GLN A 35 10.99 2.67 11.26
N ALA A 36 9.70 2.62 11.62
CA ALA A 36 9.19 1.50 12.40
C ALA A 36 9.27 0.18 11.61
N ILE A 37 9.02 0.22 10.30
CA ILE A 37 9.18 -0.94 9.41
C ILE A 37 10.66 -1.32 9.30
N HIS A 38 11.54 -0.34 9.11
CA HIS A 38 12.99 -0.53 9.09
C HIS A 38 13.47 -1.25 10.36
N ASP A 39 13.11 -0.74 11.54
CA ASP A 39 13.59 -1.25 12.82
C ASP A 39 13.07 -2.67 13.07
N ILE A 40 11.80 -2.94 12.75
CA ILE A 40 11.23 -4.29 12.85
C ILE A 40 11.94 -5.27 11.90
N LEU A 41 12.33 -4.85 10.70
CA LEU A 41 12.97 -5.72 9.73
C LEU A 41 14.45 -5.96 10.04
N ASN A 42 15.16 -4.96 10.58
CA ASN A 42 16.60 -5.05 10.86
C ASN A 42 16.92 -5.61 12.25
N TYR A 43 16.23 -5.15 13.29
CA TYR A 43 16.51 -5.54 14.68
C TYR A 43 15.56 -6.64 15.18
N GLY A 44 14.35 -6.69 14.64
CA GLY A 44 13.32 -7.60 15.10
C GLY A 44 12.69 -7.16 16.43
N ILE A 45 11.65 -7.88 16.84
CA ILE A 45 10.80 -7.50 17.98
C ILE A 45 11.25 -8.21 19.28
N PHE A 46 11.95 -9.33 19.13
CA PHE A 46 12.39 -10.18 20.23
C PHE A 46 13.87 -10.54 20.08
N PRO A 47 14.62 -10.64 21.20
CA PRO A 47 14.22 -10.33 22.58
C PRO A 47 14.02 -8.83 22.84
N SER A 48 13.42 -8.45 23.97
CA SER A 48 13.06 -7.06 24.29
C SER A 48 14.23 -6.07 24.25
N SER A 49 15.46 -6.54 24.38
CA SER A 49 16.67 -5.72 24.22
C SER A 49 16.84 -5.17 22.80
N GLN A 50 16.27 -5.82 21.78
CA GLN A 50 16.29 -5.30 20.40
C GLN A 50 15.48 -4.01 20.26
N ILE A 51 14.44 -3.83 21.08
CA ILE A 51 13.60 -2.62 21.07
C ILE A 51 14.38 -1.39 21.55
N GLU A 52 15.48 -1.57 22.28
CA GLU A 52 16.34 -0.46 22.71
C GLU A 52 17.10 0.18 21.53
N LEU A 53 17.25 -0.55 20.42
CA LEU A 53 17.92 -0.08 19.20
C LEU A 53 16.99 0.70 18.26
N TYR A 54 15.69 0.79 18.58
CA TYR A 54 14.71 1.44 17.72
C TYR A 54 14.86 2.96 17.75
N ASP A 55 14.76 3.59 16.59
CA ASP A 55 14.88 5.04 16.44
C ASP A 55 13.83 5.79 17.26
N HIS A 56 12.62 5.20 17.41
CA HIS A 56 11.52 5.77 18.19
C HIS A 56 11.77 5.86 19.69
N LYS A 57 12.81 5.20 20.21
CA LYS A 57 13.27 5.39 21.60
C LYS A 57 14.12 6.64 21.74
N SER A 58 15.02 6.87 20.79
CA SER A 58 15.93 8.03 20.78
C SER A 58 15.20 9.30 20.35
N PHE A 59 14.24 9.19 19.41
CA PHE A 59 13.46 10.29 18.87
C PHE A 59 11.96 10.01 19.03
N PRO A 60 11.42 10.11 20.25
CA PRO A 60 9.99 9.97 20.46
C PRO A 60 9.24 11.10 19.74
N GLY A 61 8.36 10.72 18.81
CA GLY A 61 7.56 11.68 18.07
C GLY A 61 6.62 12.47 18.98
N VAL A 62 6.25 13.68 18.54
CA VAL A 62 5.36 14.61 19.26
C VAL A 62 3.94 14.08 19.46
N VAL A 63 3.56 13.02 18.74
CA VAL A 63 2.23 12.41 18.76
C VAL A 63 2.37 10.90 18.92
N PRO A 64 1.67 10.26 19.88
CA PRO A 64 1.68 8.82 20.02
C PRO A 64 1.05 8.17 18.78
N ARG A 65 1.76 7.21 18.20
CA ARG A 65 1.33 6.49 16.99
C ARG A 65 1.46 4.99 17.23
N THR A 66 0.62 4.20 16.56
CA THR A 66 0.59 2.75 16.69
C THR A 66 1.58 2.07 15.74
N PHE A 67 2.18 0.95 16.18
CA PHE A 67 3.08 0.12 15.38
C PHE A 67 2.34 -0.96 14.57
N ILE A 68 1.03 -1.12 14.74
CA ILE A 68 0.26 -2.21 14.11
C ILE A 68 0.40 -2.17 12.58
N GLY A 69 0.29 -0.99 11.97
CA GLY A 69 0.46 -0.83 10.52
C GLY A 69 1.84 -1.25 10.04
N SER A 70 2.88 -0.74 10.71
CA SER A 70 4.28 -1.08 10.43
C SER A 70 4.55 -2.57 10.56
N LEU A 71 4.01 -3.20 11.60
CA LEU A 71 4.15 -4.64 11.84
C LEU A 71 3.51 -5.48 10.74
N LEU A 72 2.32 -5.10 10.27
CA LEU A 72 1.64 -5.80 9.17
C LEU A 72 2.45 -5.70 7.87
N ILE A 73 3.01 -4.54 7.57
CA ILE A 73 3.80 -4.36 6.35
C ILE A 73 5.16 -5.08 6.46
N SER A 74 5.85 -5.00 7.61
CA SER A 74 7.12 -5.71 7.81
C SER A 74 6.95 -7.22 7.75
N THR A 75 5.89 -7.77 8.33
CA THR A 75 5.58 -9.21 8.25
C THR A 75 5.28 -9.65 6.82
N ALA A 76 4.57 -8.83 6.03
CA ALA A 76 4.35 -9.08 4.61
C ALA A 76 5.62 -8.96 3.76
N ALA A 77 6.54 -8.05 4.11
CA ALA A 77 7.79 -7.85 3.38
C ALA A 77 8.82 -8.97 3.63
N MET A 78 8.81 -9.57 4.82
CA MET A 78 9.80 -10.55 5.25
C MET A 78 9.96 -11.79 4.33
N PRO A 79 8.88 -12.47 3.87
CA PRO A 79 9.05 -13.59 2.94
C PRO A 79 9.68 -13.16 1.61
N ILE A 80 9.40 -11.95 1.15
CA ILE A 80 9.99 -11.42 -0.09
C ILE A 80 11.47 -11.13 0.11
N ILE A 81 11.84 -10.48 1.22
CA ILE A 81 13.23 -10.18 1.55
C ILE A 81 14.04 -11.48 1.68
N LYS A 82 13.54 -12.47 2.44
CA LYS A 82 14.20 -13.78 2.57
C LYS A 82 14.30 -14.53 1.24
N GLY A 83 13.28 -14.44 0.40
CA GLY A 83 13.33 -15.00 -0.95
C GLY A 83 14.41 -14.33 -1.81
N LEU A 84 14.52 -13.01 -1.77
CA LEU A 84 15.56 -12.26 -2.49
C LEU A 84 16.96 -12.58 -1.96
N GLN A 85 17.13 -12.70 -0.65
CA GLN A 85 18.37 -13.13 -0.02
C GLN A 85 18.79 -14.53 -0.47
N PHE A 86 17.84 -15.46 -0.64
CA PHE A 86 18.12 -16.78 -1.17
C PHE A 86 18.67 -16.74 -2.61
N PHE A 87 18.25 -15.75 -3.41
CA PHE A 87 18.82 -15.49 -4.74
C PHE A 87 20.09 -14.62 -4.72
N GLY A 88 20.64 -14.33 -3.54
CA GLY A 88 21.87 -13.55 -3.36
C GLY A 88 21.67 -12.03 -3.35
N ILE A 89 20.44 -11.54 -3.23
CA ILE A 89 20.12 -10.11 -3.16
C ILE A 89 19.81 -9.72 -1.72
N ASN A 90 20.76 -9.07 -1.04
CA ASN A 90 20.59 -8.59 0.33
C ASN A 90 20.05 -7.15 0.35
N LEU A 91 18.78 -6.97 0.73
CA LEU A 91 18.16 -5.64 0.87
C LEU A 91 18.37 -4.99 2.24
N LEU A 92 18.81 -5.77 3.24
CA LEU A 92 19.03 -5.29 4.61
C LEU A 92 20.46 -4.76 4.83
N GLU A 93 21.37 -5.06 3.91
CA GLU A 93 22.78 -4.65 3.99
C GLU A 93 23.03 -3.41 3.12
N GLY A 94 23.70 -2.40 3.67
CA GLY A 94 24.07 -1.19 2.93
C GLY A 94 22.95 -0.15 2.81
N ASP A 95 22.80 0.43 1.61
CA ASP A 95 21.80 1.47 1.35
C ASP A 95 20.38 0.86 1.28
N GLN A 96 19.54 1.25 2.24
CA GLN A 96 18.18 0.73 2.39
C GLN A 96 17.13 1.46 1.54
N SER A 97 17.55 2.25 0.55
CA SER A 97 16.67 2.85 -0.46
C SER A 97 15.80 1.82 -1.19
N ASN A 98 16.38 0.65 -1.51
CA ASN A 98 15.66 -0.46 -2.13
C ASN A 98 14.63 -1.10 -1.19
N LEU A 99 14.94 -1.20 0.10
CA LEU A 99 14.01 -1.70 1.11
C LEU A 99 12.80 -0.76 1.23
N GLN A 100 13.05 0.55 1.29
CA GLN A 100 12.00 1.57 1.27
C GLN A 100 11.11 1.45 0.02
N LEU A 101 11.70 1.24 -1.16
CA LEU A 101 10.95 1.06 -2.40
C LEU A 101 10.06 -0.18 -2.35
N LEU A 102 10.57 -1.31 -1.85
CA LEU A 102 9.82 -2.55 -1.68
C LEU A 102 8.63 -2.38 -0.73
N VAL A 103 8.86 -1.77 0.44
CA VAL A 103 7.81 -1.53 1.45
C VAL A 103 6.70 -0.66 0.86
N ARG A 104 7.06 0.41 0.14
CA ARG A 104 6.10 1.28 -0.53
C ARG A 104 5.35 0.58 -1.66
N LEU A 105 6.03 -0.29 -2.41
CA LEU A 105 5.41 -1.11 -3.44
C LEU A 105 4.32 -2.00 -2.84
N LEU A 106 4.57 -2.64 -1.69
CA LEU A 106 3.58 -3.49 -1.01
C LEU A 106 2.33 -2.71 -0.61
N ILE A 107 2.51 -1.52 -0.03
CA ILE A 107 1.41 -0.63 0.34
C ILE A 107 0.64 -0.18 -0.92
N GLY A 108 1.35 0.17 -1.99
CA GLY A 108 0.77 0.54 -3.28
C GLY A 108 -0.06 -0.58 -3.89
N VAL A 109 0.46 -1.80 -3.92
CA VAL A 109 -0.24 -3.00 -4.41
C VAL A 109 -1.50 -3.27 -3.59
N ALA A 110 -1.41 -3.19 -2.26
CA ALA A 110 -2.56 -3.39 -1.37
C ALA A 110 -3.68 -2.36 -1.64
N ASN A 111 -3.32 -1.08 -1.80
CA ASN A 111 -4.28 -0.03 -2.12
C ASN A 111 -4.91 -0.21 -3.50
N VAL A 112 -4.11 -0.48 -4.53
CA VAL A 112 -4.61 -0.72 -5.89
C VAL A 112 -5.53 -1.93 -5.94
N HIS A 113 -5.18 -3.02 -5.25
CA HIS A 113 -6.04 -4.18 -5.13
C HIS A 113 -7.38 -3.81 -4.50
N SER A 114 -7.37 -2.99 -3.44
CA SER A 114 -8.59 -2.52 -2.79
C SER A 114 -9.48 -1.66 -3.72
N PHE A 115 -8.90 -0.76 -4.51
CA PHE A 115 -9.63 0.07 -5.48
C PHE A 115 -10.28 -0.79 -6.57
N ASN A 116 -9.54 -1.78 -7.07
CA ASN A 116 -10.03 -2.70 -8.10
C ASN A 116 -11.17 -3.59 -7.57
N ASN A 117 -11.10 -4.02 -6.31
CA ASN A 117 -12.17 -4.76 -5.65
C ASN A 117 -13.42 -3.89 -5.49
N LEU A 118 -13.25 -2.65 -5.02
CA LEU A 118 -14.37 -1.70 -4.88
C LEU A 118 -15.05 -1.43 -6.22
N ALA A 119 -14.29 -1.17 -7.28
CA ALA A 119 -14.82 -0.98 -8.64
C ALA A 119 -15.69 -2.17 -9.10
N THR A 120 -15.23 -3.38 -8.80
CA THR A 120 -15.94 -4.62 -9.15
C THR A 120 -17.21 -4.79 -8.30
N SER A 121 -17.18 -4.43 -7.02
CA SER A 121 -18.34 -4.52 -6.13
C SER A 121 -19.40 -3.49 -6.46
N VAL A 122 -19.02 -2.25 -6.77
CA VAL A 122 -19.97 -1.20 -7.16
C VAL A 122 -20.71 -1.56 -8.45
N ASN A 123 -20.03 -2.19 -9.42
CA ASN A 123 -20.69 -2.74 -10.61
C ASN A 123 -21.77 -3.78 -10.29
N LYS A 124 -21.64 -4.50 -9.17
CA LYS A 124 -22.67 -5.45 -8.74
C LYS A 124 -23.89 -4.70 -8.22
N ILE A 125 -23.78 -3.53 -7.59
CA ILE A 125 -24.94 -2.88 -6.94
C ILE A 125 -25.96 -2.33 -7.97
N ASP A 126 -25.56 -2.14 -9.22
CA ASP A 126 -26.40 -1.62 -10.29
C ASP A 126 -27.62 -2.53 -10.61
N PHE A 127 -28.76 -2.21 -9.99
CA PHE A 127 -30.01 -2.94 -10.14
C PHE A 127 -30.57 -2.90 -11.56
N GLN A 128 -30.42 -1.78 -12.26
CA GLN A 128 -30.97 -1.59 -13.60
C GLN A 128 -30.18 -2.38 -14.64
N ALA A 129 -28.85 -2.39 -14.53
CA ALA A 129 -27.99 -3.24 -15.35
C ALA A 129 -28.28 -4.73 -15.12
N ARG A 130 -28.43 -5.16 -13.86
CA ARG A 130 -28.82 -6.54 -13.52
C ARG A 130 -30.17 -6.92 -14.14
N LYS A 131 -31.21 -6.09 -13.93
CA LYS A 131 -32.57 -6.34 -14.43
C LYS A 131 -32.60 -6.48 -15.96
N ASN A 132 -31.84 -5.62 -16.65
CA ASN A 132 -31.82 -5.59 -18.11
C ASN A 132 -30.75 -6.52 -18.73
N LYS A 133 -30.04 -7.32 -17.93
CA LYS A 133 -28.89 -8.16 -18.33
C LYS A 133 -27.84 -7.38 -19.14
N ARG A 134 -27.67 -6.09 -18.81
CA ARG A 134 -26.67 -5.22 -19.42
C ARG A 134 -25.46 -5.12 -18.51
N PRO A 135 -24.28 -4.87 -19.07
CA PRO A 135 -23.09 -4.66 -18.25
C PRO A 135 -23.15 -3.28 -17.55
N SER A 136 -22.75 -3.22 -16.28
CA SER A 136 -22.68 -1.96 -15.54
C SER A 136 -21.42 -1.17 -15.90
N HIS A 137 -21.52 0.15 -15.85
CA HIS A 137 -20.42 1.08 -16.14
C HIS A 137 -19.94 1.84 -14.90
N ILE A 138 -20.60 1.68 -13.75
CA ILE A 138 -20.35 2.51 -12.56
C ILE A 138 -18.92 2.33 -12.05
N GLY A 139 -18.41 1.10 -12.04
CA GLY A 139 -17.02 0.79 -11.66
C GLY A 139 -16.00 1.42 -12.61
N THR A 140 -16.32 1.52 -13.91
CA THR A 140 -15.44 2.23 -14.85
C THR A 140 -15.45 3.73 -14.58
N CYS A 141 -16.62 4.33 -14.32
CA CYS A 141 -16.72 5.74 -13.94
C CYS A 141 -15.96 6.04 -12.63
N TYR A 142 -16.03 5.13 -11.65
CA TYR A 142 -15.25 5.23 -10.41
C TYR A 142 -13.75 5.23 -10.67
N LEU A 143 -13.25 4.29 -11.51
CA LEU A 143 -11.83 4.25 -11.86
C LEU A 143 -11.38 5.50 -12.63
N LEU A 144 -12.23 6.04 -13.52
CA LEU A 144 -11.96 7.29 -14.21
C LEU A 144 -11.88 8.48 -13.26
N LEU A 145 -12.80 8.57 -12.28
CA LEU A 145 -12.75 9.58 -11.23
C LEU A 145 -11.46 9.47 -10.42
N LEU A 146 -11.07 8.25 -10.05
CA LEU A 146 -9.84 8.00 -9.31
C LEU A 146 -8.59 8.40 -10.12
N LEU A 147 -8.57 8.11 -11.42
CA LEU A 147 -7.50 8.53 -12.35
C LEU A 147 -7.44 10.05 -12.56
N SER A 148 -8.57 10.75 -12.47
CA SER A 148 -8.60 12.22 -12.56
C SER A 148 -8.05 12.91 -11.31
N GLN A 149 -7.97 12.20 -10.17
CA GLN A 149 -7.52 12.74 -8.90
C GLN A 149 -6.06 12.39 -8.63
N PHE A 150 -5.21 13.41 -8.53
CA PHE A 150 -3.80 13.25 -8.15
C PHE A 150 -3.63 12.62 -6.76
N HIS A 151 -4.38 13.11 -5.76
CA HIS A 151 -4.10 12.85 -4.35
C HIS A 151 -4.08 11.35 -3.99
N ILE A 152 -5.15 10.63 -4.27
CA ILE A 152 -5.29 9.22 -3.84
C ILE A 152 -4.20 8.35 -4.47
N LEU A 153 -3.95 8.52 -5.77
CA LEU A 153 -2.98 7.72 -6.51
C LEU A 153 -1.54 8.04 -6.12
N PHE A 154 -1.23 9.32 -5.88
CA PHE A 154 0.11 9.74 -5.45
C PHE A 154 0.46 9.20 -4.06
N TYR A 155 -0.49 9.20 -3.13
CA TYR A 155 -0.26 8.74 -1.76
C TYR A 155 -0.47 7.22 -1.57
N ALA A 156 -0.99 6.50 -2.57
CA ALA A 156 -1.34 5.08 -2.46
C ALA A 156 -0.18 4.16 -2.07
N SER A 157 1.06 4.52 -2.42
CA SER A 157 2.26 3.75 -2.10
C SER A 157 3.02 4.28 -0.87
N ARG A 158 2.63 5.43 -0.33
CA ARG A 158 3.35 6.09 0.78
C ARG A 158 2.90 5.49 2.12
N PRO A 159 3.82 5.29 3.09
CA PRO A 159 3.51 4.67 4.38
C PRO A 159 2.82 5.65 5.34
N LEU A 160 1.71 6.23 4.90
CA LEU A 160 0.85 7.06 5.73
C LEU A 160 -0.17 6.16 6.45
N PRO A 161 -0.50 6.43 7.73
CA PRO A 161 -1.44 5.60 8.48
C PRO A 161 -2.77 5.37 7.76
N ASN A 162 -3.31 6.41 7.12
CA ASN A 162 -4.57 6.34 6.40
C ASN A 162 -4.49 5.39 5.20
N PHE A 163 -3.37 5.40 4.45
CA PHE A 163 -3.18 4.54 3.29
C PHE A 163 -2.80 3.10 3.66
N ILE A 164 -2.30 2.87 4.88
CA ILE A 164 -2.14 1.51 5.42
C ILE A 164 -3.51 0.95 5.84
N ALA A 165 -4.41 1.79 6.38
CA ALA A 165 -5.75 1.37 6.82
C ALA A 165 -6.77 1.25 5.66
N LEU A 166 -6.61 2.06 4.61
CA LEU A 166 -7.56 2.18 3.50
C LEU A 166 -7.91 0.86 2.80
N PRO A 167 -6.97 -0.09 2.55
CA PRO A 167 -7.31 -1.36 1.94
C PRO A 167 -8.34 -2.18 2.74
N PHE A 168 -8.23 -2.17 4.08
CA PHE A 168 -9.16 -2.87 4.97
C PHE A 168 -10.55 -2.23 4.95
N PHE A 169 -10.59 -0.90 4.98
CA PHE A 169 -11.84 -0.15 4.88
C PHE A 169 -12.56 -0.41 3.54
N ASN A 170 -11.84 -0.29 2.43
CA ASN A 170 -12.37 -0.56 1.09
C ASN A 170 -12.81 -2.03 0.93
N PHE A 171 -12.09 -2.97 1.53
CA PHE A 171 -12.50 -4.38 1.55
C PHE A 171 -13.85 -4.56 2.25
N GLY A 172 -14.05 -3.94 3.41
CA GLY A 172 -15.34 -3.93 4.11
C GLY A 172 -16.48 -3.38 3.25
N LEU A 173 -16.27 -2.21 2.63
CA LEU A 173 -17.25 -1.61 1.71
C LEU A 173 -17.54 -2.49 0.49
N SER A 174 -16.54 -3.23 -0.01
CA SER A 174 -16.72 -4.10 -1.17
C SER A 174 -17.63 -5.31 -0.92
N LYS A 175 -17.99 -5.58 0.34
CA LYS A 175 -18.84 -6.70 0.75
C LYS A 175 -20.31 -6.33 0.96
N ILE A 176 -20.65 -5.05 0.87
CA ILE A 176 -22.04 -4.55 0.85
C ILE A 176 -22.65 -4.86 -0.53
#